data_AF-A0A3G9E7H3-F1
#
_entry.id   AF-A0A3G9E7H3-F1
#
_cell.length_a   1.000
_cell.length_b   1.000
_cell.length_c   1.000
_cell.angle_alpha   90.00
_cell.angle_beta   90.00
_cell.angle_gamma   90.00
#
_symmetry.space_group_name_H-M   'P 1'
#
loop_
_entity.id
_entity.type
_entity.pdbx_description
1 polymer ?
#
loop_
_entity_poly.entity_id
_entity_poly.type
_entity_poly.pdbx_seq_one_letter_code
_entity_poly.pdbx_strand_id
1 'polypeptide(L)' 'MQSVELSTEYGKKTLDLHIEQHVRLRSTLLEQTRTIRSISLKEPFKEDIRLLTSIPGIGMTTATSLLFEIDDI' A
#
# COMPACT_ATOMS: atom_id res chain seq x y z
N MET A 1 16.74 1.54 16.95
CA MET A 1 16.51 2.76 16.15
C MET A 1 17.67 3.70 16.43
N GLN A 2 18.38 4.16 15.41
CA GLN A 2 19.38 5.23 15.56
C GLN A 2 18.65 6.53 15.92
N SER A 3 19.02 7.15 17.04
CA SER A 3 18.54 8.47 17.41
C SER A 3 19.33 9.53 16.65
N VAL A 4 18.64 10.33 15.83
CA VAL A 4 19.22 11.52 15.22
C VAL A 4 19.04 12.66 16.23
N GLU A 5 20.12 13.10 16.87
CA GLU A 5 20.08 14.26 17.76
C GLU A 5 20.17 15.56 16.95
N LEU A 6 19.12 16.38 17.01
CA LEU A 6 19.08 17.68 16.36
C LEU A 6 19.48 18.77 17.35
N SER A 7 20.38 19.64 16.93
CA SER A 7 20.97 20.71 17.75
C SER A 7 20.00 21.85 18.08
N THR A 8 18.81 21.87 17.48
CA THR A 8 17.77 22.87 17.75
C THR A 8 16.44 22.21 18.11
N GLU A 9 15.72 22.83 19.05
CA GLU A 9 14.38 22.39 19.46
C GLU A 9 13.38 22.41 18.29
N TYR A 10 13.50 23.41 17.40
CA TYR A 10 12.71 23.51 16.17
C TYR A 10 12.96 22.33 15.23
N GLY A 11 14.22 21.93 15.06
CA GLY A 11 14.58 20.76 14.25
C GLY A 11 13.94 19.49 14.78
N LYS A 12 14.01 19.25 16.10
CA LYS A 12 13.39 18.10 16.74
C LYS A 12 11.88 18.07 16.52
N LYS A 13 11.20 19.20 16.72
CA LYS A 13 9.75 19.31 16.52
C LYS A 13 9.33 19.05 15.07
N THR A 14 10.06 19.57 14.10
CA THR A 14 9.81 19.31 12.68
C THR A 14 10.03 17.84 12.31
N LEU A 15 11.08 17.21 12.84
CA LEU A 15 11.31 15.78 12.65
C LEU A 15 10.19 14.93 13.25
N ASP A 16 9.75 15.24 14.47
CA ASP A 16 8.64 14.54 15.13
C ASP A 16 7.35 14.65 14.31
N LEU A 17 7.03 15.84 13.77
CA LEU A 17 5.89 16.06 12.88
C LEU A 17 5.99 15.22 11.59
N HIS A 18 7.17 15.15 10.98
CA HIS A 18 7.38 14.32 9.78
C HIS A 18 7.24 12.83 10.08
N ILE A 19 7.78 12.35 11.20
CA ILE A 19 7.62 10.95 11.62
C ILE A 19 6.14 10.64 11.83
N GLU A 20 5.42 11.52 12.52
CA GLU A 20 3.98 11.37 12.76
C GLU A 20 3.18 11.31 11.44
N GLN A 21 3.46 12.22 10.51
CA GLN A 21 2.87 12.20 9.17
C GLN A 21 3.17 10.89 8.45
N HIS A 22 4.41 10.43 8.47
CA HIS A 22 4.82 9.19 7.80
C HIS A 22 4.12 7.96 8.38
N VAL A 23 3.98 7.89 9.70
CA VAL A 23 3.27 6.81 10.39
C VAL A 23 1.80 6.80 9.99
N ARG A 24 1.14 7.97 9.96
CA ARG A 24 -0.26 8.10 9.51
C ARG A 24 -0.41 7.63 8.05
N LEU A 25 0.45 8.11 7.15
CA LEU A 25 0.43 7.72 5.74
C LEU A 25 0.58 6.20 5.54
N ARG A 26 1.49 5.57 6.28
CA ARG A 26 1.67 4.11 6.22
C ARG A 26 0.41 3.36 6.68
N SER A 27 -0.26 3.85 7.72
CA SER A 27 -1.51 3.24 8.20
C SER A 27 -2.61 3.36 7.15
N THR A 28 -2.78 4.54 6.56
CA THR A 28 -3.78 4.79 5.52
C THR A 28 -3.53 3.93 4.29
N LEU A 29 -2.28 3.85 3.81
CA LEU A 29 -1.91 3.00 2.68
C LEU A 29 -2.19 1.52 2.95
N LEU A 30 -1.91 1.04 4.17
CA LEU A 30 -2.19 -0.34 4.55
C LEU A 30 -3.70 -0.64 4.53
N GLU A 31 -4.51 0.26 5.07
CA GLU A 31 -5.97 0.14 5.07
C GLU A 31 -6.51 0.10 3.64
N GLN A 32 -6.12 1.05 2.80
CA GLN A 32 -6.50 1.10 1.39
C GLN A 32 -6.11 -0.18 0.65
N THR A 33 -4.87 -0.64 0.81
CA THR A 33 -4.37 -1.87 0.17
C THR A 33 -5.17 -3.10 0.60
N ARG A 34 -5.53 -3.20 1.89
CA ARG A 34 -6.35 -4.30 2.42
C ARG A 34 -7.76 -4.26 1.86
N THR A 35 -8.36 -3.08 1.80
CA THR A 35 -9.70 -2.89 1.23
C THR A 35 -9.72 -3.31 -0.24
N ILE A 36 -8.77 -2.82 -1.04
CA ILE A 36 -8.62 -3.21 -2.45
C ILE A 36 -8.48 -4.73 -2.59
N ARG A 37 -7.57 -5.34 -1.83
CA ARG A 37 -7.41 -6.81 -1.83
C ARG A 37 -8.70 -7.54 -1.49
N SER A 38 -9.46 -7.05 -0.52
CA SER A 38 -10.74 -7.67 -0.13
C SER A 38 -11.80 -7.59 -1.23
N ILE A 39 -11.77 -6.54 -2.06
CA ILE A 39 -12.66 -6.36 -3.21
C ILE A 39 -12.22 -7.28 -4.34
N SER A 40 -10.92 -7.33 -4.66
CA SER A 40 -10.38 -8.20 -5.71
C SER A 40 -10.61 -9.70 -5.49
N LEU A 41 -10.81 -10.14 -4.25
CA LEU A 41 -11.11 -11.54 -3.91
C LEU A 41 -12.60 -11.89 -3.98
N LYS A 42 -13.47 -10.92 -4.28
CA LYS A 42 -14.91 -11.11 -4.47
C LYS A 42 -15.25 -11.11 -5.95
N GLU A 43 -16.45 -11.61 -6.27
CA GLU A 43 -17.01 -11.49 -7.61
C GLU A 43 -17.18 -10.00 -7.98
N PRO A 44 -16.97 -9.63 -9.26
CA PRO A 44 -16.67 -10.51 -10.40
C PRO A 44 -15.17 -10.86 -10.58
N PHE A 45 -14.27 -10.23 -9.82
CA PHE A 45 -12.82 -10.25 -10.06
C PHE A 45 -12.11 -11.52 -9.63
N LYS A 46 -12.77 -12.35 -8.82
CA LYS A 46 -12.15 -13.48 -8.11
C LYS A 46 -11.47 -14.48 -9.05
N GLU A 47 -12.10 -14.81 -10.16
CA GLU A 47 -11.56 -15.78 -11.12
C GLU A 47 -10.37 -15.21 -11.88
N ASP A 48 -10.46 -13.97 -12.37
CA ASP A 48 -9.37 -13.32 -13.11
C ASP A 48 -8.12 -13.15 -12.23
N ILE A 49 -8.32 -12.76 -10.97
CA ILE A 49 -7.23 -12.68 -9.99
C ILE A 49 -6.61 -14.06 -9.74
N ARG A 50 -7.40 -15.14 -9.67
CA ARG A 50 -6.88 -16.51 -9.52
C ARG A 50 -6.05 -16.91 -10.75
N LEU A 51 -6.50 -16.57 -11.95
CA LEU A 51 -5.78 -16.86 -13.19
C LEU A 51 -4.46 -16.07 -13.26
N LEU A 52 -4.49 -14.76 -13.00
CA LEU A 52 -3.30 -13.91 -13.02
C LEU A 52 -2.26 -14.36 -11.99
N THR A 53 -2.69 -14.67 -10.76
CA THR A 53 -1.77 -15.13 -9.70
C THR A 53 -1.27 -16.57 -9.85
N SER A 54 -1.80 -17.33 -10.82
CA SER A 54 -1.25 -18.64 -11.18
C SER A 54 0.07 -18.54 -11.95
N ILE A 55 0.37 -17.37 -12.53
CA ILE A 55 1.59 -17.11 -13.28
C ILE A 55 2.75 -16.89 -12.30
N PRO A 56 3.85 -17.65 -12.39
CA PRO A 56 5.02 -17.46 -11.56
C PRO A 56 5.53 -16.01 -11.63
N GLY A 57 5.66 -15.37 -10.47
CA GLY A 57 6.09 -13.97 -10.36
C GLY A 57 4.95 -12.94 -10.32
N ILE A 58 3.69 -13.34 -10.55
CA ILE A 58 2.53 -12.44 -10.41
C ILE A 58 1.88 -12.65 -9.04
N GLY A 59 2.09 -11.68 -8.15
CA GLY A 59 1.40 -11.62 -6.86
C GLY A 59 0.05 -10.90 -6.93
N MET A 60 -0.71 -10.96 -5.84
CA MET A 60 -2.01 -10.31 -5.71
C MET A 60 -2.02 -8.84 -6.13
N THR A 61 -1.03 -8.05 -5.67
CA THR A 61 -0.98 -6.61 -5.96
C THR A 61 -0.81 -6.35 -7.46
N THR A 62 0.09 -7.09 -8.11
CA THR A 62 0.32 -7.00 -9.55
C THR A 62 -0.89 -7.47 -10.34
N ALA A 63 -1.51 -8.58 -9.95
CA ALA A 63 -2.74 -9.08 -10.57
C ALA A 63 -3.87 -8.06 -10.47
N THR A 64 -4.06 -7.45 -9.30
CA THR A 64 -5.05 -6.40 -9.08
C THR A 64 -4.78 -5.16 -9.93
N SER A 65 -3.52 -4.70 -10.01
CA SER A 65 -3.16 -3.56 -10.88
C SER A 65 -3.44 -3.87 -12.34
N LEU A 66 -3.02 -5.05 -12.85
CA LEU A 66 -3.28 -5.45 -14.23
C LEU A 66 -4.77 -5.53 -14.54
N LEU A 67 -5.56 -6.13 -13.63
CA LEU A 67 -7.00 -6.25 -13.81
C LEU A 67 -7.66 -4.86 -13.87
N PHE A 68 -7.38 -3.97 -12.93
CA PHE A 68 -8.02 -2.65 -12.91
C PHE A 68 -7.48 -1.66 -13.94
N GLU A 69 -6.24 -1.78 -14.38
CA GLU A 69 -5.67 -0.89 -15.41
C GLU A 69 -6.06 -1.32 -16.84
N ILE A 70 -6.34 -2.61 -17.07
CA ILE A 70 -6.64 -3.15 -18.41
C ILE A 70 -8.15 -3.32 -18.64
N ASP A 71 -8.92 -3.66 -17.61
CA ASP A 71 -10.37 -3.87 -17.72
C ASP A 71 -11.17 -2.55 -17.78
N ASP A 72 -10.50 -1.40 -17.57
CA ASP A 72 -11.05 -0.04 -17.68
C ASP A 72 -10.69 0.62 -19.04
N ILE A 73 -10.91 -0.11 -20.16
CA ILE A 73 -10.87 0.41 -21.55
C ILE A 73 -12.29 0.55 -22.11
#